data_AF-A0A6A3GXR1-F1
#
_entry.id   AF-A0A6A3GXR1-F1
#
_cell.length_a   1.000
_cell.length_b   1.000
_cell.length_c   1.000
_cell.angle_alpha   90.00
_cell.angle_beta   90.00
_cell.angle_gamma   90.00
#
_symmetry.space_group_name_H-M   'P 1'
#
loop_
_entity.id
_entity.type
_entity.pdbx_description
1 polymer ?
#
loop_
_entity_poly.entity_id
_entity_poly.type
_entity_poly.pdbx_seq_one_letter_code
_entity_poly.pdbx_strand_id
1 'polypeptide(L)'
;MERQPSSYISLSLEQKNLLCEKHKAEPSLTHAQLARWATQQFQTQGDVKRSTVQGILKRSTDFVDLPDSQRQRKRRCSVALCASDQKVMQKLAEYKTWHDNATIKGSTVQKVALREGVELPSGGRPSRGWLYRFQQRTGLWFSLRHGEGGSLDQDLVEEGLKDLRAVVAGYRPKDVYNMDETAFFLP
;
A
#
# COMPACT_ATOMS: atom_id res chain seq x y z
N MET A 1 -24.49 0.19 8.68
CA MET A 1 -24.81 -0.47 7.39
C MET A 1 -23.78 -1.57 7.16
N GLU A 2 -24.10 -2.78 7.57
CA GLU A 2 -23.26 -3.95 7.28
C GLU A 2 -23.37 -4.28 5.80
N ARG A 3 -22.24 -4.34 5.09
CA ARG A 3 -22.22 -4.79 3.70
C ARG A 3 -22.50 -6.29 3.71
N GLN A 4 -23.60 -6.72 3.08
CA GLN A 4 -23.84 -8.14 2.88
C GLN A 4 -22.62 -8.77 2.17
N PRO A 5 -22.14 -9.94 2.62
CA PRO A 5 -21.03 -10.62 1.99
C PRO A 5 -21.41 -10.93 0.55
N SER A 6 -20.59 -10.46 -0.38
CA SER A 6 -20.79 -10.72 -1.80
C SER A 6 -20.74 -12.22 -2.05
N SER A 7 -21.80 -12.79 -2.64
CA SER A 7 -21.86 -14.20 -3.04
C SER A 7 -20.83 -14.59 -4.11
N TYR A 8 -20.10 -13.61 -4.67
CA TYR A 8 -19.10 -13.80 -5.71
C TYR A 8 -17.68 -13.75 -5.16
N ILE A 9 -16.96 -14.86 -5.32
CA ILE A 9 -15.54 -14.95 -5.01
C ILE A 9 -14.75 -14.09 -5.99
N SER A 10 -13.92 -13.21 -5.45
CA SER A 10 -13.07 -12.34 -6.24
C SER A 10 -11.64 -12.45 -5.75
N LEU A 11 -10.80 -13.10 -6.56
CA LEU A 11 -9.39 -13.28 -6.30
C LEU A 11 -8.61 -11.98 -6.56
N SER A 12 -7.57 -11.73 -5.76
CA SER A 12 -6.59 -10.67 -6.03
C SER A 12 -5.81 -10.97 -7.31
N LEU A 13 -5.13 -9.96 -7.86
CA LEU A 13 -4.29 -10.17 -9.04
C LEU A 13 -3.10 -11.10 -8.73
N GLU A 14 -2.56 -11.04 -7.52
CA GLU A 14 -1.53 -11.96 -7.04
C GLU A 14 -2.03 -13.40 -6.96
N GLN A 15 -3.22 -13.63 -6.39
CA GLN A 15 -3.82 -14.98 -6.34
C GLN A 15 -4.07 -15.54 -7.75
N LYS A 16 -4.47 -14.69 -8.71
CA LYS A 16 -4.61 -15.09 -10.11
C LYS A 16 -3.26 -15.44 -10.74
N ASN A 17 -2.21 -14.68 -10.42
CA ASN A 17 -0.85 -14.98 -10.90
C ASN A 17 -0.37 -16.33 -10.33
N LEU A 18 -0.51 -16.56 -9.02
CA LEU A 18 -0.16 -17.83 -8.38
C LEU A 18 -0.91 -19.03 -8.98
N LEU A 19 -2.19 -18.84 -9.34
CA LEU A 19 -2.96 -19.86 -10.04
C LEU A 19 -2.39 -20.15 -11.44
N CYS A 20 -1.98 -19.13 -12.19
CA CYS A 20 -1.32 -19.30 -13.48
C CYS A 20 0.03 -20.03 -13.34
N GLU A 21 0.84 -19.68 -12.34
CA GLU A 21 2.11 -20.36 -12.07
C GLU A 21 1.89 -21.83 -11.67
N LYS A 22 0.88 -22.12 -10.85
CA LYS A 22 0.52 -23.50 -10.51
C LYS A 22 0.14 -24.33 -11.75
N HIS A 23 -0.61 -23.73 -12.68
CA HIS A 23 -0.97 -24.42 -13.93
C HIS A 23 0.25 -24.65 -14.84
N LYS A 24 1.21 -23.72 -14.89
CA LYS A 24 2.45 -23.89 -15.64
C LYS A 24 3.34 -24.99 -15.05
N ALA A 25 3.43 -25.05 -13.71
CA ALA A 25 4.23 -26.05 -13.00
C ALA A 25 3.62 -27.46 -13.12
N GLU A 26 2.29 -27.57 -13.14
CA GLU A 26 1.58 -28.86 -13.18
C GLU A 26 0.50 -28.86 -14.30
N PRO A 27 0.90 -28.97 -15.57
CA PRO A 27 -0.01 -28.86 -16.72
C PRO A 27 -1.01 -30.02 -16.83
N SER A 28 -0.77 -31.13 -16.12
CA SER A 28 -1.70 -32.27 -16.03
C SER A 28 -2.94 -31.98 -15.18
N LEU A 29 -2.91 -30.95 -14.35
CA LEU A 29 -4.06 -30.59 -13.51
C LEU A 29 -5.20 -30.03 -14.35
N THR A 30 -6.37 -30.65 -14.20
CA THR A 30 -7.62 -30.15 -14.78
C THR A 30 -8.03 -28.83 -14.15
N HIS A 31 -8.82 -28.02 -14.86
CA HIS A 31 -9.36 -26.78 -14.30
C HIS A 31 -10.20 -26.99 -13.03
N ALA A 32 -10.83 -28.17 -12.85
CA ALA A 32 -11.57 -28.50 -11.63
C ALA A 32 -10.64 -28.80 -10.45
N GLN A 33 -9.49 -29.44 -10.69
CA GLN A 33 -8.45 -29.65 -9.67
C GLN A 33 -7.80 -28.32 -9.27
N LEU A 34 -7.46 -27.47 -10.25
CA LEU A 34 -6.93 -26.13 -9.98
C LEU A 34 -7.91 -25.26 -9.17
N ALA A 35 -9.21 -25.40 -9.44
CA ALA A 35 -10.24 -24.69 -8.68
C ALA A 35 -10.29 -25.14 -7.22
N ARG A 36 -10.25 -26.45 -6.96
CA ARG A 36 -10.17 -27.01 -5.60
C ARG A 36 -8.89 -26.57 -4.89
N TRP A 37 -7.76 -26.63 -5.58
CA TRP A 37 -6.48 -26.13 -5.06
C TRP A 37 -6.58 -24.66 -4.68
N ALA A 38 -7.13 -23.81 -5.55
CA ALA A 38 -7.28 -22.38 -5.28
C ALA A 38 -8.17 -22.09 -4.07
N THR A 39 -9.29 -22.81 -3.93
CA THR A 39 -10.18 -22.69 -2.76
C THR A 39 -9.40 -23.02 -1.47
N GLN A 40 -8.62 -24.10 -1.48
CA GLN A 40 -7.86 -24.55 -0.31
C GLN A 40 -6.69 -23.60 0.02
N GLN A 41 -5.91 -23.20 -0.98
CA GLN A 41 -4.72 -22.35 -0.79
C GLN A 41 -5.08 -20.94 -0.36
N PHE A 42 -6.14 -20.36 -0.93
CA PHE A 42 -6.50 -18.97 -0.68
C PHE A 42 -7.56 -18.79 0.40
N GLN A 43 -8.07 -19.88 0.98
CA GLN A 43 -9.10 -19.87 2.01
C GLN A 43 -10.28 -18.95 1.65
N THR A 44 -10.74 -19.04 0.40
CA THR A 44 -11.80 -18.16 -0.10
C THR A 44 -13.11 -18.44 0.64
N GLN A 45 -13.94 -17.42 0.82
CA GLN A 45 -15.26 -17.56 1.49
C GLN A 45 -16.26 -18.47 0.74
N GLY A 46 -15.90 -18.98 -0.43
CA GLY A 46 -16.63 -20.03 -1.14
C GLY A 46 -15.74 -20.72 -2.16
N ASP A 47 -16.31 -21.68 -2.89
CA ASP A 47 -15.60 -22.47 -3.88
C ASP A 47 -15.29 -21.71 -5.17
N VAL A 48 -14.01 -21.62 -5.52
CA VAL A 48 -13.61 -21.12 -6.84
C VAL A 48 -14.23 -22.03 -7.90
N LYS A 49 -14.95 -21.46 -8.86
CA LYS A 49 -15.60 -22.22 -9.93
C LYS A 49 -14.60 -22.59 -11.02
N ARG A 50 -14.79 -23.74 -11.65
CA ARG A 50 -14.01 -24.19 -12.83
C ARG A 50 -13.99 -23.16 -13.96
N SER A 51 -15.12 -22.49 -14.21
CA SER A 51 -15.22 -21.43 -15.22
C SER A 51 -14.38 -20.19 -14.86
N THR A 52 -14.26 -19.86 -13.57
CA THR A 52 -13.41 -18.77 -13.08
C THR A 52 -11.94 -19.06 -13.37
N VAL A 53 -11.48 -20.29 -13.09
CA VAL A 53 -10.12 -20.75 -13.43
C VAL A 53 -9.86 -20.60 -14.92
N GLN A 54 -10.76 -21.10 -15.77
CA GLN A 54 -10.62 -20.98 -17.23
C GLN A 54 -10.52 -19.51 -17.68
N GLY A 55 -11.35 -18.62 -17.13
CA GLY A 55 -11.32 -17.19 -17.46
C GLY A 55 -10.10 -16.44 -16.92
N ILE A 56 -9.43 -16.96 -15.88
CA ILE A 56 -8.16 -16.45 -15.38
C ILE A 56 -7.03 -16.93 -16.30
N LEU A 57 -6.96 -18.23 -16.60
CA LEU A 57 -5.91 -18.80 -17.45
C LEU A 57 -5.91 -18.18 -18.85
N LYS A 58 -7.08 -17.88 -19.43
CA LYS A 58 -7.20 -17.15 -20.71
C LYS A 58 -6.58 -15.75 -20.71
N ARG A 59 -6.45 -15.13 -19.53
CA ARG A 59 -5.90 -13.78 -19.33
C ARG A 59 -4.61 -13.83 -18.50
N SER A 60 -3.87 -14.94 -18.57
CA SER A 60 -2.68 -15.16 -17.75
C SER A 60 -1.66 -14.01 -17.85
N THR A 61 -1.52 -13.42 -19.04
CA THR A 61 -0.64 -12.27 -19.32
C THR A 61 -1.02 -11.01 -18.53
N ASP A 62 -2.28 -10.85 -18.11
CA ASP A 62 -2.73 -9.68 -17.34
C ASP A 62 -2.24 -9.70 -15.88
N PHE A 63 -1.70 -10.82 -15.42
CA PHE A 63 -1.35 -11.06 -14.02
C PHE A 63 0.16 -11.17 -13.76
N VAL A 64 0.97 -11.14 -14.81
CA VAL A 64 2.45 -11.19 -14.75
C VAL A 64 3.01 -9.76 -14.59
N ASP A 65 4.17 -9.63 -13.94
CA ASP A 65 4.92 -8.37 -13.77
C ASP A 65 4.09 -7.22 -13.20
N LEU A 66 3.28 -7.52 -12.18
CA LEU A 66 2.48 -6.51 -11.48
C LEU A 66 3.31 -5.79 -10.42
N PRO A 67 3.28 -4.44 -10.36
CA PRO A 67 3.89 -3.71 -9.26
C PRO A 67 3.19 -4.06 -7.94
N ASP A 68 3.93 -4.00 -6.83
CA ASP A 68 3.45 -4.44 -5.51
C ASP A 68 2.13 -3.74 -5.10
N SER A 69 1.97 -2.48 -5.47
CA SER A 69 0.75 -1.68 -5.24
C SER A 69 -0.51 -2.25 -5.91
N GLN A 70 -0.37 -3.09 -6.94
CA GLN A 70 -1.50 -3.70 -7.66
C GLN A 70 -1.80 -5.13 -7.20
N ARG A 71 -0.84 -5.84 -6.59
CA ARG A 71 -0.94 -7.28 -6.29
C ARG A 71 -2.20 -7.65 -5.49
N GLN A 72 -2.51 -6.87 -4.46
CA GLN A 72 -3.67 -7.10 -3.58
C GLN A 72 -5.01 -6.67 -4.19
N ARG A 73 -5.00 -5.96 -5.33
CA ARG A 73 -6.23 -5.49 -5.96
C ARG A 73 -6.94 -6.63 -6.67
N LYS A 74 -8.27 -6.57 -6.75
CA LYS A 74 -9.10 -7.56 -7.46
C LYS A 74 -9.20 -7.31 -8.96
N ARG A 75 -8.89 -6.08 -9.41
CA ARG A 75 -8.92 -5.63 -10.81
C ARG A 75 -7.71 -4.76 -11.09
N ARG A 76 -7.17 -4.87 -12.31
CA ARG A 76 -6.05 -4.04 -12.77
C ARG A 76 -6.45 -2.56 -12.81
N CYS A 77 -5.55 -1.69 -12.35
CA CYS A 77 -5.67 -0.27 -12.63
C CYS A 77 -5.31 -0.02 -14.10
N SER A 78 -6.03 0.84 -14.80
CA SER A 78 -5.61 1.23 -16.15
C SER A 78 -4.28 1.97 -16.08
N VAL A 79 -3.46 1.84 -17.13
CA VAL A 79 -2.15 2.51 -17.21
C VAL A 79 -2.30 4.02 -17.06
N ALA A 80 -3.30 4.62 -17.73
CA ALA A 80 -3.60 6.04 -17.60
C ALA A 80 -3.92 6.47 -16.17
N LEU A 81 -4.72 5.69 -15.43
CA LEU A 81 -5.05 6.01 -14.05
C LEU A 81 -3.85 5.86 -13.12
N CYS A 82 -3.00 4.84 -13.33
CA CYS A 82 -1.73 4.71 -12.61
C CYS A 82 -0.81 5.90 -12.85
N ALA A 83 -0.66 6.34 -14.11
CA ALA A 83 0.18 7.46 -14.46
C ALA A 83 -0.30 8.76 -13.80
N SER A 84 -1.62 9.00 -13.81
CA SER A 84 -2.23 10.14 -13.11
C SER A 84 -2.00 10.09 -11.60
N ASP A 85 -2.18 8.92 -10.98
CA ASP A 85 -1.95 8.76 -9.54
C ASP A 85 -0.47 8.99 -9.19
N GLN A 86 0.46 8.46 -9.99
CA GLN A 86 1.89 8.63 -9.79
C GLN A 86 2.31 10.10 -9.91
N LYS A 87 1.76 10.83 -10.88
CA LYS A 87 2.00 12.28 -11.04
C LYS A 87 1.57 13.04 -9.79
N VAL A 88 0.39 12.74 -9.24
CA VAL A 88 -0.09 13.37 -7.99
C VAL A 88 0.80 12.99 -6.81
N MET A 89 1.20 11.72 -6.68
CA MET A 89 2.08 11.26 -5.61
C MET A 89 3.45 11.95 -5.65
N GLN A 90 4.04 12.11 -6.84
CA GLN A 90 5.29 12.83 -7.03
C GLN A 90 5.17 14.29 -6.59
N LYS A 91 4.09 14.97 -7.00
CA LYS A 91 3.84 16.37 -6.64
C LYS A 91 3.54 16.55 -5.15
N LEU A 92 2.95 15.56 -4.50
CA LEU A 92 2.78 15.53 -3.05
C LEU A 92 4.11 15.34 -2.31
N ALA A 93 5.02 14.52 -2.84
CA ALA A 93 6.36 14.37 -2.30
C ALA A 93 7.15 15.69 -2.42
N GLU A 94 7.11 16.34 -3.59
CA GLU A 94 7.68 17.68 -3.78
C GLU A 94 7.08 18.68 -2.77
N TYR A 95 5.75 18.74 -2.65
CA TYR A 95 5.07 19.62 -1.69
C TYR A 95 5.57 19.41 -0.26
N LYS A 96 5.77 18.15 0.17
CA LYS A 96 6.32 17.86 1.50
C LYS A 96 7.73 18.39 1.67
N THR A 97 8.61 18.17 0.69
CA THR A 97 9.99 18.66 0.74
C THR A 97 10.04 20.19 0.84
N TRP A 98 9.18 20.88 0.08
CA TRP A 98 9.07 22.35 0.12
C TRP A 98 8.49 22.89 1.44
N HIS A 99 7.76 22.07 2.19
CA HIS A 99 7.06 22.48 3.42
C HIS A 99 7.56 21.73 4.67
N ASP A 100 8.86 21.42 4.74
CA ASP A 100 9.48 20.82 5.94
C ASP A 100 8.72 19.58 6.47
N ASN A 101 8.48 18.63 5.55
CA ASN A 101 7.73 17.40 5.80
C ASN A 101 6.32 17.63 6.38
N ALA A 102 5.64 18.71 5.96
CA ALA A 102 4.29 19.02 6.41
C ALA A 102 3.31 17.85 6.24
N THR A 103 2.37 17.76 7.19
CA THR A 103 1.26 16.81 7.15
C THR A 103 0.43 17.00 5.88
N ILE A 104 0.25 15.92 5.12
CA ILE A 104 -0.64 15.92 3.94
C ILE A 104 -2.07 15.66 4.40
N LYS A 105 -2.91 16.69 4.30
CA LYS A 105 -4.37 16.57 4.47
C LYS A 105 -5.04 16.21 3.14
N GLY A 106 -6.22 15.62 3.20
CA GLY A 106 -7.01 15.30 2.00
C GLY A 106 -7.28 16.51 1.10
N SER A 107 -7.46 17.70 1.68
CA SER A 107 -7.62 18.94 0.93
C SER A 107 -6.36 19.34 0.15
N THR A 108 -5.16 19.05 0.68
CA THR A 108 -3.89 19.24 -0.05
C THR A 108 -3.82 18.33 -1.26
N VAL A 109 -4.19 17.05 -1.11
CA VAL A 109 -4.26 16.09 -2.22
C VAL A 109 -5.20 16.57 -3.32
N GLN A 110 -6.39 17.05 -2.96
CA GLN A 110 -7.36 17.58 -3.93
C GLN A 110 -6.83 18.83 -4.65
N LYS A 111 -6.14 19.73 -3.95
CA LYS A 111 -5.52 20.93 -4.55
C LYS A 111 -4.42 20.57 -5.53
N VAL A 112 -3.53 19.65 -5.16
CA VAL A 112 -2.46 19.16 -6.04
C VAL A 112 -3.06 18.49 -7.27
N ALA A 113 -4.01 17.58 -7.09
CA ALA A 113 -4.66 16.91 -8.23
C ALA A 113 -5.39 17.88 -9.17
N LEU A 114 -5.99 18.95 -8.63
CA LEU A 114 -6.62 19.99 -9.45
C LEU A 114 -5.58 20.80 -10.24
N ARG A 115 -4.46 21.16 -9.61
CA ARG A 115 -3.35 21.89 -10.27
C ARG A 115 -2.72 21.07 -11.39
N GLU A 116 -2.54 19.78 -11.17
CA GLU A 116 -1.88 18.89 -12.13
C GLU A 116 -2.77 18.45 -13.29
N GLY A 117 -4.03 18.92 -13.32
CA GLY A 117 -4.97 18.62 -14.38
C GLY A 117 -5.37 17.15 -14.43
N VAL A 118 -5.55 16.50 -13.27
CA VAL A 118 -6.01 15.09 -13.24
C VAL A 118 -7.40 15.02 -13.85
N GLU A 119 -7.46 14.54 -15.09
CA GLU A 119 -8.72 14.31 -15.78
C GLU A 119 -9.50 13.20 -15.05
N LEU A 120 -10.58 13.61 -14.41
CA LEU A 120 -11.53 12.65 -13.88
C LEU A 120 -12.38 12.10 -15.04
N PRO A 121 -12.76 10.82 -15.01
CA PRO A 121 -13.72 10.26 -15.96
C PRO A 121 -15.05 11.03 -16.03
N SER A 122 -15.36 11.84 -15.01
CA SER A 122 -16.54 12.69 -14.92
C SER A 122 -16.32 14.15 -15.32
N GLY A 123 -15.12 14.54 -15.82
CA GLY A 123 -14.79 15.91 -16.24
C GLY A 123 -14.83 16.97 -15.13
N GLY A 124 -14.90 16.56 -13.86
CA GLY A 124 -15.13 17.45 -12.71
C GLY A 124 -13.90 17.64 -11.81
N ARG A 125 -14.08 18.40 -10.73
CA ARG A 125 -13.05 18.59 -9.70
C ARG A 125 -12.81 17.30 -8.88
N PRO A 126 -11.60 17.08 -8.34
CA PRO A 126 -11.28 15.99 -7.41
C PRO A 126 -12.28 15.90 -6.24
N SER A 127 -13.28 15.03 -6.35
CA SER A 127 -14.34 14.88 -5.34
C SER A 127 -13.84 14.10 -4.12
N ARG A 128 -14.63 14.09 -3.02
CA ARG A 128 -14.35 13.25 -1.85
C ARG A 128 -14.31 11.75 -2.22
N GLY A 129 -15.16 11.33 -3.16
CA GLY A 129 -15.17 9.96 -3.67
C GLY A 129 -13.93 9.63 -4.51
N TRP A 130 -13.44 10.58 -5.31
CA TRP A 130 -12.16 10.41 -6.00
C TRP A 130 -11.01 10.29 -5.01
N LEU A 131 -10.94 11.18 -4.01
CA LEU A 131 -9.91 11.16 -2.99
C LEU A 131 -9.86 9.81 -2.29
N TYR A 132 -11.01 9.32 -1.83
CA TYR A 132 -11.09 8.00 -1.18
C TYR A 132 -10.54 6.87 -2.07
N ARG A 133 -10.89 6.86 -3.36
CA ARG A 133 -10.37 5.86 -4.31
C ARG A 133 -8.87 6.06 -4.60
N PHE A 134 -8.38 7.30 -4.64
CA PHE A 134 -6.96 7.61 -4.77
C PHE A 134 -6.16 7.08 -3.58
N GLN A 135 -6.63 7.33 -2.36
CA GLN A 135 -6.02 6.82 -1.12
C GLN A 135 -6.00 5.29 -1.09
N GLN A 136 -7.10 4.64 -1.49
CA GLN A 136 -7.13 3.17 -1.62
C GLN A 136 -6.11 2.62 -2.63
N ARG A 137 -5.86 3.34 -3.73
CA ARG A 137 -4.93 2.89 -4.79
C ARG A 137 -3.47 3.15 -4.43
N THR A 138 -3.19 4.26 -3.77
CA THR A 138 -1.82 4.72 -3.47
C THR A 138 -1.35 4.33 -2.06
N GLY A 139 -2.26 3.95 -1.17
CA GLY A 139 -1.96 3.70 0.24
C GLY A 139 -1.85 4.98 1.10
N LEU A 140 -2.05 6.16 0.50
CA LEU A 140 -1.90 7.45 1.20
C LEU A 140 -3.14 7.79 2.05
N TRP A 141 -3.35 7.08 3.16
CA TRP A 141 -4.47 7.33 4.07
C TRP A 141 -4.26 8.57 4.93
N PHE A 142 -3.08 8.67 5.51
CA PHE A 142 -2.62 9.79 6.33
C PHE A 142 -1.11 9.87 6.15
N SER A 143 -0.61 11.09 5.99
CA SER A 143 0.81 11.33 6.13
C SER A 143 0.97 12.42 7.17
N LEU A 144 1.20 12.01 8.41
CA LEU A 144 1.56 12.90 9.50
C LEU A 144 2.98 13.44 9.26
N ARG A 145 3.24 14.65 9.75
CA ARG A 145 4.60 15.14 9.97
C ARG A 145 5.23 14.16 10.96
N HIS A 146 6.18 13.36 10.51
CA HIS A 146 7.07 12.70 11.45
C HIS A 146 7.88 13.81 12.12
N GLY A 147 7.98 13.81 13.45
CA GLY A 147 8.96 14.63 14.15
C GLY A 147 10.37 14.34 13.64
N GLU A 148 11.36 15.11 14.05
CA GLU A 148 12.74 15.09 13.53
C GLU A 148 13.35 13.67 13.41
N GLY A 149 12.88 12.69 14.19
CA GLY A 149 13.24 11.28 14.06
C GLY A 149 12.93 10.58 12.72
N GLY A 150 12.10 11.16 11.84
CA GLY A 150 11.75 10.55 10.55
C GLY A 150 12.75 10.82 9.41
N SER A 151 13.72 11.71 9.61
CA SER A 151 14.75 12.07 8.63
C SER A 151 16.15 11.94 9.24
N LEU A 152 16.35 10.92 10.08
CA LEU A 152 17.67 10.63 10.62
C LEU A 152 18.36 9.62 9.71
N ASP A 153 19.55 9.97 9.26
CA ASP A 153 20.47 9.06 8.60
C ASP A 153 20.78 7.91 9.58
N GLN A 154 20.46 6.68 9.18
CA GLN A 154 20.64 5.51 10.04
C GLN A 154 22.11 5.30 10.37
N ASP A 155 23.02 5.66 9.45
CA ASP A 155 24.46 5.53 9.67
C ASP A 155 24.93 6.54 10.73
N LEU A 156 24.41 7.77 10.70
CA LEU A 156 24.69 8.81 11.70
C LEU A 156 24.11 8.44 13.08
N VAL A 157 22.93 7.82 13.13
CA VAL A 157 22.31 7.34 14.37
C VAL A 157 23.12 6.20 14.98
N GLU A 158 23.60 5.27 14.15
CA GLU A 158 24.45 4.16 14.62
C GLU A 158 25.79 4.66 15.14
N GLU A 159 26.40 5.65 14.49
CA GLU A 159 27.63 6.29 14.96
C GLU A 159 27.40 7.01 16.31
N GLY A 160 26.37 7.85 16.40
CA GLY A 160 26.02 8.53 17.66
C GLY A 160 25.67 7.57 18.80
N LEU A 161 25.06 6.42 18.49
CA LEU A 161 24.79 5.36 19.48
C LEU A 161 26.06 4.67 19.97
N LYS A 162 27.08 4.49 19.13
CA LYS A 162 28.37 3.94 19.55
C LYS A 162 29.06 4.88 20.52
N ASP A 163 29.08 6.17 20.22
CA ASP A 163 29.70 7.19 21.08
C ASP A 163 28.96 7.30 22.42
N LEU A 164 27.63 7.33 22.39
CA LEU A 164 26.82 7.37 23.61
C LEU A 164 27.08 6.13 24.49
N ARG A 165 27.16 4.93 23.89
CA ARG A 165 27.47 3.70 24.62
C ARG A 165 28.86 3.73 25.24
N ALA A 166 29.85 4.29 24.56
CA ALA A 166 31.20 4.46 25.09
C ALA A 166 31.22 5.38 26.33
N VAL A 167 30.46 6.48 26.29
CA VAL A 167 30.30 7.38 27.44
C VAL A 167 29.56 6.70 28.59
N VAL A 168 28.45 6.01 28.30
CA VAL A 168 27.63 5.32 29.31
C VAL A 168 28.38 4.17 29.98
N ALA A 169 29.28 3.48 29.29
CA ALA A 169 30.09 2.40 29.84
C ALA A 169 30.98 2.83 31.03
N GLY A 170 31.29 4.12 31.15
CA GLY A 170 32.03 4.68 32.29
C GLY A 170 31.20 4.83 33.57
N TYR A 171 29.89 4.65 33.50
CA TYR A 171 28.96 4.79 34.63
C TYR A 171 28.41 3.44 35.05
N ARG A 172 28.11 3.27 36.34
CA ARG A 172 27.40 2.07 36.80
C ARG A 172 25.95 2.17 36.33
N PRO A 173 25.28 1.05 36.02
CA PRO A 173 23.89 1.06 35.53
C PRO A 173 22.91 1.85 36.42
N LYS A 174 23.12 1.85 37.74
CA LYS A 174 22.29 2.60 38.71
C LYS A 174 22.45 4.12 38.65
N ASP A 175 23.50 4.61 38.01
CA ASP A 175 23.85 6.02 37.86
C ASP A 175 23.51 6.53 36.45
N VAL A 176 22.88 5.70 35.60
CA VAL A 176 22.45 6.03 34.23
C VAL A 176 20.94 6.22 34.22
N TYR A 177 20.50 7.46 34.06
CA TYR A 177 19.09 7.83 34.01
C TYR A 177 18.72 8.24 32.58
N ASN A 178 17.66 7.67 32.02
CA ASN A 178 17.06 8.17 30.79
C ASN A 178 16.09 9.30 31.16
N MET A 179 16.36 10.51 30.66
CA MET A 179 15.49 11.66 30.85
C MET A 179 14.92 12.04 29.49
N ASP A 180 13.92 11.28 29.02
CA ASP A 180 13.11 11.72 27.88
C ASP A 180 11.99 12.64 28.37
N GLU A 181 11.57 13.58 27.53
CA GLU A 181 10.54 14.58 27.85
C GLU A 181 9.20 13.91 28.14
N THR A 182 9.00 13.47 29.37
CA THR A 182 7.69 13.10 29.90
C THR A 182 6.99 14.39 30.29
N ALA A 183 6.22 14.96 29.35
CA ALA A 183 5.32 16.06 29.64
C ALA A 183 4.29 15.59 30.70
N PHE A 184 4.45 16.08 31.93
CA PHE A 184 3.56 15.81 33.04
C PHE A 184 2.29 16.66 32.86
N PHE A 185 1.21 16.07 32.36
CA PHE A 185 -0.09 16.74 32.31
C PHE A 185 -0.73 16.68 33.71
N LEU A 186 -0.80 17.82 34.39
CA LEU A 186 -1.60 17.94 35.61
C LEU A 186 -3.10 17.98 35.26
N PRO A 187 -3.97 17.36 36.08
CA PRO A 187 -5.42 17.27 35.85
C PRO A 187 -6.15 18.61 35.97
#